data_AF-A0AAU6LGG6-F1
#
_entry.id   AF-A0AAU6LGG6-F1
#
_cell.length_a   1.000
_cell.length_b   1.000
_cell.length_c   1.000
_cell.angle_alpha   90.00
_cell.angle_beta   90.00
_cell.angle_gamma   90.00
#
_symmetry.space_group_name_H-M   'P 1'
#
loop_
_entity.id
_entity.type
_entity.pdbx_description
1 polymer ?
#
loop_
_entity_poly.entity_id
_entity_poly.type
_entity_poly.pdbx_seq_one_letter_code
_entity_poly.pdbx_strand_id
1 'polypeptide(L)'
;MPTTTAPANPVQQACREMTTPELLADLLSTARRTVRTGEQHAPFITAACSVLQQRCGRSLPSRSFNHEDPAHQLVVQVLTAGGVMAVSAESVREAMMPTLRAQMWAREQAPHDGRTVSTHEEILNGLGTHVFPGPRIPTGRAMTVLYEEDALLGRLLAALAAGEDVDTLVDEITTAAG
;
A
#
# COMPACT_ATOMS: atom_id res chain seq x y z
N MET A 1 -18.18 -25.79 5.61
CA MET A 1 -18.17 -24.84 6.75
C MET A 1 -18.52 -23.47 6.21
N PRO A 2 -19.49 -22.75 6.77
CA PRO A 2 -19.79 -21.40 6.30
C PRO A 2 -18.66 -20.48 6.76
N THR A 3 -17.98 -19.85 5.81
CA THR A 3 -17.03 -18.77 6.06
C THR A 3 -17.80 -17.60 6.66
N THR A 4 -17.56 -17.32 7.94
CA THR A 4 -18.03 -16.10 8.61
C THR A 4 -17.40 -14.91 7.91
N THR A 5 -18.15 -14.29 6.99
CA THR A 5 -17.79 -13.00 6.41
C THR A 5 -17.82 -11.98 7.55
N ALA A 6 -16.66 -11.45 7.93
CA ALA A 6 -16.58 -10.31 8.83
C ALA A 6 -17.51 -9.19 8.30
N PRO A 7 -18.20 -8.43 9.17
CA PRO A 7 -19.07 -7.35 8.72
C PRO A 7 -18.24 -6.40 7.86
N ALA A 8 -18.67 -6.21 6.61
CA ALA A 8 -18.01 -5.30 5.69
C ALA A 8 -17.93 -3.92 6.34
N ASN A 9 -16.74 -3.31 6.33
CA ASN A 9 -16.56 -1.94 6.79
C ASN A 9 -17.60 -1.05 6.07
N PRO A 10 -18.38 -0.20 6.77
CA PRO A 10 -19.42 0.61 6.15
C PRO A 10 -18.91 1.46 4.96
N VAL A 11 -17.64 1.90 5.02
CA VAL A 11 -16.99 2.61 3.91
C VAL A 11 -16.82 1.69 2.69
N GLN A 12 -16.41 0.45 2.91
CA GLN A 12 -16.27 -0.53 1.83
C GLN A 12 -17.62 -0.92 1.23
N GLN A 13 -18.68 -0.98 2.04
CA GLN A 13 -20.03 -1.21 1.53
C GLN A 13 -20.49 -0.05 0.65
N ALA A 14 -20.29 1.20 1.08
CA ALA A 14 -20.60 2.38 0.26
C ALA A 14 -19.83 2.37 -1.07
N CYS A 15 -18.53 2.04 -1.06
CA CYS A 15 -17.74 1.92 -2.30
C CYS A 15 -18.25 0.81 -3.23
N ARG A 16 -18.80 -0.29 -2.69
CA ARG A 16 -19.35 -1.39 -3.51
C ARG A 16 -20.61 -1.00 -4.27
N GLU A 17 -21.41 -0.10 -3.71
CA GLU A 17 -22.67 0.37 -4.28
C GLU A 17 -22.45 1.35 -5.45
N MET A 18 -21.28 2.00 -5.51
CA MET A 18 -20.89 2.93 -6.58
C MET A 18 -20.52 2.21 -7.88
N THR A 19 -20.81 2.82 -9.03
CA THR A 19 -20.27 2.34 -10.31
C THR A 19 -18.75 2.52 -10.38
N THR A 20 -18.07 1.80 -11.29
CA THR A 20 -16.61 1.94 -11.48
C THR A 20 -16.18 3.38 -11.79
N PRO A 21 -16.81 4.10 -12.75
CA PRO A 21 -16.41 5.47 -13.04
C PRO A 21 -16.65 6.43 -11.86
N GLU A 22 -17.75 6.28 -11.12
CA GLU A 22 -18.02 7.10 -9.92
C GLU A 22 -16.96 6.86 -8.84
N LEU A 23 -16.66 5.60 -8.55
CA LEU A 23 -15.68 5.23 -7.53
C LEU A 23 -14.26 5.70 -7.91
N LEU A 24 -13.90 5.62 -9.19
CA LEU A 24 -12.64 6.17 -9.70
C LEU A 24 -12.58 7.68 -9.53
N ALA A 25 -13.63 8.41 -9.90
CA ALA A 25 -13.68 9.86 -9.74
C ALA A 25 -13.52 10.29 -8.27
N ASP A 26 -14.21 9.61 -7.35
CA ASP A 26 -14.12 9.89 -5.92
C ASP A 26 -12.74 9.52 -5.34
N LEU A 27 -12.16 8.40 -5.77
CA LEU A 27 -10.79 8.01 -5.41
C LEU A 27 -9.78 9.07 -5.86
N LEU A 28 -9.83 9.49 -7.13
CA LEU A 28 -8.92 10.49 -7.69
C LEU A 28 -9.03 11.83 -6.95
N SER A 29 -10.26 12.30 -6.73
CA SER A 29 -10.55 13.53 -6.00
C SER A 29 -9.99 13.49 -4.57
N THR A 30 -10.24 12.38 -3.87
CA THR A 30 -9.80 12.18 -2.49
C THR A 30 -8.29 12.03 -2.39
N ALA A 31 -7.67 11.21 -3.25
CA ALA A 31 -6.24 11.01 -3.29
C ALA A 31 -5.48 12.30 -3.61
N ARG A 32 -5.93 13.08 -4.60
CA ARG A 32 -5.36 14.41 -4.93
C ARG A 32 -5.49 15.38 -3.76
N ARG A 33 -6.63 15.36 -3.04
CA ARG A 33 -6.80 16.16 -1.82
C ARG A 33 -5.79 15.75 -0.76
N THR A 34 -5.65 14.46 -0.48
CA THR A 34 -4.66 13.93 0.48
C THR A 34 -3.24 14.35 0.13
N VAL A 35 -2.85 14.29 -1.14
CA VAL A 35 -1.51 14.77 -1.60
C VAL A 35 -1.35 16.27 -1.36
N ARG A 36 -2.37 17.08 -1.68
CA ARG A 36 -2.30 18.55 -1.61
C ARG A 36 -2.40 19.11 -0.20
N THR A 37 -3.29 18.57 0.63
CA THR A 37 -3.62 19.12 1.96
C THR A 37 -3.00 18.34 3.11
N GLY A 38 -2.49 17.13 2.85
CA GLY A 38 -2.01 16.22 3.89
C GLY A 38 -3.13 15.58 4.72
N GLU A 39 -4.41 15.80 4.37
CA GLU A 39 -5.54 15.22 5.09
C GLU A 39 -5.60 13.70 4.89
N GLN A 40 -5.67 12.97 6.01
CA GLN A 40 -5.63 11.50 5.99
C GLN A 40 -6.97 10.88 5.64
N HIS A 41 -7.06 10.35 4.42
CA HIS A 41 -8.21 9.62 3.92
C HIS A 41 -7.90 8.13 3.69
N ALA A 42 -6.87 7.61 4.38
CA ALA A 42 -6.36 6.26 4.16
C ALA A 42 -7.44 5.14 4.20
N PRO A 43 -8.43 5.15 5.13
CA PRO A 43 -9.48 4.13 5.12
C PRO A 43 -10.35 4.14 3.86
N PHE A 44 -10.69 5.32 3.34
CA PHE A 44 -11.47 5.46 2.11
C PHE A 44 -10.66 5.03 0.90
N ILE A 45 -9.42 5.52 0.78
CA ILE A 45 -8.53 5.19 -0.34
C ILE A 45 -8.33 3.67 -0.42
N THR A 46 -8.04 3.02 0.72
CA THR A 46 -7.90 1.56 0.78
C THR A 46 -9.19 0.84 0.40
N ALA A 47 -10.35 1.30 0.89
CA ALA A 47 -11.63 0.68 0.56
C ALA A 47 -11.96 0.79 -0.95
N ALA A 48 -11.77 1.97 -1.53
CA ALA A 48 -11.98 2.21 -2.96
C ALA A 48 -11.03 1.38 -3.82
N CYS A 49 -9.73 1.39 -3.50
CA CYS A 49 -8.74 0.55 -4.19
C CYS A 49 -9.07 -0.94 -4.08
N SER A 50 -9.49 -1.42 -2.91
CA SER A 50 -9.87 -2.82 -2.71
C SER A 50 -11.07 -3.22 -3.59
N VAL A 51 -12.09 -2.37 -3.69
CA VAL A 51 -13.26 -2.63 -4.55
C VAL A 51 -12.88 -2.57 -6.04
N LEU A 52 -12.09 -1.58 -6.45
CA LEU A 52 -11.62 -1.47 -7.85
C LEU A 52 -10.74 -2.66 -8.24
N GLN A 53 -9.84 -3.09 -7.37
CA GLN A 53 -9.00 -4.26 -7.59
C GLN A 53 -9.83 -5.55 -7.68
N GLN A 54 -10.89 -5.68 -6.87
CA GLN A 54 -11.83 -6.80 -6.99
C GLN A 54 -12.52 -6.82 -8.36
N ARG A 55 -12.84 -5.66 -8.93
CA ARG A 55 -13.47 -5.55 -10.26
C ARG A 55 -12.49 -5.84 -11.40
N CYS A 56 -11.25 -5.35 -11.32
CA CYS A 56 -10.22 -5.57 -12.34
C CYS A 56 -9.71 -7.02 -12.40
N GLY A 57 -10.05 -7.83 -11.40
CA GLY A 57 -9.34 -9.07 -11.13
C GLY A 57 -7.93 -8.83 -10.57
N ARG A 58 -7.32 -9.89 -10.04
CA ARG A 58 -5.98 -9.80 -9.48
C ARG A 58 -5.12 -10.99 -9.83
N SER A 59 -3.90 -10.69 -10.27
CA SER A 59 -2.79 -11.61 -10.29
C SER A 59 -1.96 -11.38 -9.03
N LEU A 60 -1.66 -12.45 -8.28
CA LEU A 60 -0.73 -12.36 -7.15
C LEU A 60 0.70 -12.54 -7.67
N PRO A 61 1.64 -11.68 -7.25
CA PRO A 61 3.03 -11.84 -7.65
C PRO A 61 3.59 -13.13 -7.07
N SER A 62 4.34 -13.86 -7.89
CA SER A 62 5.08 -15.05 -7.43
C SER A 62 6.36 -14.61 -6.72
N ARG A 63 6.26 -14.20 -5.46
CA ARG A 63 7.40 -13.83 -4.61
C ARG A 63 7.51 -14.76 -3.41
N SER A 64 8.75 -15.09 -3.03
CA SER A 64 9.04 -15.83 -1.80
C SER A 64 9.17 -14.85 -0.64
N PHE A 65 8.50 -15.14 0.47
CA PHE A 65 8.54 -14.32 1.68
C PHE A 65 9.10 -15.12 2.84
N ASN A 66 9.96 -14.48 3.65
CA ASN A 66 10.38 -15.06 4.92
C ASN A 66 9.26 -14.85 5.96
N HIS A 67 8.57 -15.93 6.33
CA HIS A 67 7.46 -15.85 7.29
C HIS A 67 7.90 -15.52 8.72
N GLU A 68 9.20 -15.57 9.04
CA GLU A 68 9.73 -15.18 10.35
C GLU A 68 10.12 -13.70 10.43
N ASP A 69 10.21 -13.01 9.28
CA ASP A 69 10.53 -11.58 9.23
C ASP A 69 9.23 -10.75 9.28
N PRO A 70 9.02 -9.92 10.32
CA PRO A 70 7.82 -9.08 10.44
C PRO A 70 7.61 -8.12 9.26
N ALA A 71 8.68 -7.68 8.58
CA ALA A 71 8.58 -6.85 7.39
C ALA A 71 7.93 -7.63 6.23
N HIS A 72 8.36 -8.87 6.03
CA HIS A 72 7.75 -9.77 5.06
C HIS A 72 6.31 -10.14 5.43
N GLN A 73 6.01 -10.36 6.72
CA GLN A 73 4.64 -10.59 7.17
C GLN A 73 3.72 -9.42 6.85
N LEU A 74 4.17 -8.17 7.07
CA LEU A 74 3.41 -6.97 6.73
C LEU A 74 3.10 -6.91 5.23
N VAL A 75 4.08 -7.21 4.37
CA VAL A 75 3.88 -7.24 2.92
C VAL A 75 2.92 -8.35 2.51
N VAL A 76 3.01 -9.53 3.12
CA VAL A 76 2.04 -10.61 2.90
C VAL A 76 0.63 -10.18 3.33
N GLN A 77 0.48 -9.38 4.38
CA GLN A 77 -0.83 -8.82 4.76
C GLN A 77 -1.36 -7.85 3.70
N VAL A 78 -0.52 -6.94 3.17
CA VAL A 78 -0.90 -6.07 2.05
C VAL A 78 -1.34 -6.91 0.85
N LEU A 79 -0.55 -7.94 0.52
CA LEU A 79 -0.84 -8.82 -0.59
C LEU A 79 -2.09 -9.67 -0.36
N THR A 80 -2.42 -10.10 0.85
CA THR A 80 -3.66 -10.83 1.11
C THR A 80 -4.88 -9.91 1.17
N ALA A 81 -4.70 -8.63 1.52
CA ALA A 81 -5.75 -7.62 1.62
C ALA A 81 -6.24 -7.06 0.25
N GLY A 82 -5.65 -7.47 -0.86
CA GLY A 82 -5.97 -6.91 -2.17
C GLY A 82 -4.86 -6.08 -2.80
N GLY A 83 -3.65 -6.07 -2.22
CA GLY A 83 -2.52 -5.30 -2.74
C GLY A 83 -2.53 -3.85 -2.26
N VAL A 84 -3.51 -3.47 -1.43
CA VAL A 84 -3.60 -2.17 -0.79
C VAL A 84 -4.12 -2.35 0.64
N MET A 85 -3.50 -1.69 1.61
CA MET A 85 -3.89 -1.77 3.02
C MET A 85 -3.66 -0.44 3.74
N ALA A 86 -4.65 0.00 4.51
CA ALA A 86 -4.47 1.12 5.45
C ALA A 86 -3.84 0.58 6.74
N VAL A 87 -2.76 1.19 7.19
CA VAL A 87 -2.02 0.77 8.40
C VAL A 87 -1.45 1.99 9.10
N SER A 88 -1.28 1.89 10.43
CA SER A 88 -0.61 2.95 11.18
C SER A 88 0.87 3.01 10.80
N ALA A 89 1.40 4.21 10.64
CA ALA A 89 2.79 4.40 10.27
C ALA A 89 3.77 3.90 11.36
N GLU A 90 3.33 3.91 12.62
CA GLU A 90 4.01 3.28 13.75
C GLU A 90 4.17 1.77 13.52
N SER A 91 3.09 1.06 13.18
CA SER A 91 3.13 -0.39 12.89
C SER A 91 4.02 -0.73 11.69
N VAL A 92 4.01 0.11 10.64
CA VAL A 92 4.94 -0.08 9.50
C VAL A 92 6.38 0.02 9.97
N ARG A 93 6.69 1.03 10.79
CA ARG A 93 8.05 1.22 11.32
C ARG A 93 8.48 0.06 12.21
N GLU A 94 7.62 -0.32 13.15
CA GLU A 94 7.86 -1.45 14.06
C GLU A 94 8.15 -2.74 13.31
N ALA A 95 7.43 -3.01 12.21
CA ALA A 95 7.66 -4.19 11.38
C ALA A 95 9.05 -4.22 10.74
N MET A 96 9.66 -3.07 10.41
CA MET A 96 11.00 -3.00 9.82
C MET A 96 12.12 -3.00 10.88
N MET A 97 11.82 -2.70 12.15
CA MET A 97 12.83 -2.58 13.21
C MET A 97 13.72 -3.80 13.38
N PRO A 98 13.24 -5.06 13.30
CA PRO A 98 14.10 -6.24 13.38
C PRO A 98 15.17 -6.28 12.29
N THR A 99 14.79 -6.02 11.04
CA THR A 99 15.70 -5.97 9.89
C THR A 99 16.74 -4.87 10.05
N LEU A 100 16.31 -3.67 10.48
CA LEU A 100 17.21 -2.55 10.75
C LEU A 100 18.22 -2.87 11.87
N ARG A 101 17.76 -3.47 12.97
CA ARG A 101 18.64 -3.88 14.08
C ARG A 101 19.65 -4.93 13.62
N ALA A 102 19.23 -5.89 12.80
CA ALA A 102 20.13 -6.90 12.25
C ALA A 102 21.21 -6.25 11.36
N GLN A 103 20.85 -5.30 10.51
CA GLN A 103 21.80 -4.55 9.68
C GLN A 103 22.75 -3.68 10.51
N MET A 104 22.25 -3.00 11.55
CA MET A 104 23.07 -2.22 12.48
C MET A 104 24.09 -3.11 13.20
N TRP A 105 23.64 -4.22 13.77
CA TRP A 105 24.51 -5.19 14.42
C TRP A 105 25.57 -5.72 13.45
N ALA A 106 25.17 -6.10 12.24
CA ALA A 106 26.08 -6.60 11.22
C ALA A 106 27.13 -5.56 10.78
N ARG A 107 26.79 -4.27 10.80
CA ARG A 107 27.73 -3.17 10.56
C ARG A 107 28.69 -2.96 11.73
N GLU A 108 28.20 -3.04 12.96
CA GLU A 108 29.03 -2.91 14.18
C GLU A 108 30.06 -4.04 14.30
N GLN A 109 29.72 -5.26 13.90
CA GLN A 109 30.65 -6.39 13.89
C GLN A 109 31.78 -6.26 12.84
N ALA A 110 31.53 -5.53 11.75
CA ALA A 110 32.47 -5.38 10.64
C ALA A 110 32.46 -3.93 10.11
N PRO A 111 32.99 -2.96 10.88
CA PRO A 111 32.85 -1.54 10.57
C PRO A 111 33.62 -1.11 9.31
N HIS A 112 34.61 -1.89 8.88
CA HIS A 112 35.44 -1.60 7.70
C HIS A 112 34.91 -2.21 6.40
N ASP A 113 33.86 -3.03 6.44
CA ASP A 113 33.28 -3.69 5.27
C ASP A 113 32.38 -2.76 4.43
N GLY A 114 32.23 -1.49 4.83
CA GLY A 114 31.40 -0.51 4.10
C GLY A 114 29.90 -0.81 4.12
N ARG A 115 29.41 -1.64 5.05
CA ARG A 115 27.99 -1.99 5.18
C ARG A 115 27.15 -0.76 5.50
N THR A 116 26.13 -0.51 4.66
CA THR A 116 25.12 0.53 4.88
C THR A 116 23.90 -0.05 5.59
N VAL A 117 23.26 0.74 6.45
CA VAL A 117 21.98 0.40 7.05
C VAL A 117 20.89 1.03 6.20
N SER A 118 19.94 0.23 5.75
CA SER A 118 18.80 0.68 4.96
C SER A 118 17.90 1.60 5.79
N THR A 119 17.11 2.41 5.11
CA THR A 119 15.96 3.11 5.69
C THR A 119 14.72 2.20 5.72
N HIS A 120 13.68 2.61 6.43
CA HIS A 120 12.42 1.87 6.46
C HIS A 120 11.80 1.78 5.05
N GLU A 121 11.88 2.89 4.32
CA GLU A 121 11.41 3.04 2.95
C GLU A 121 12.20 2.14 1.98
N GLU A 122 13.53 2.07 2.11
CA GLU A 122 14.35 1.18 1.28
C GLU A 122 14.03 -0.30 1.49
N ILE A 123 13.76 -0.71 2.74
CA ILE A 123 13.32 -2.09 3.02
C ILE A 123 11.97 -2.36 2.37
N LEU A 124 11.01 -1.45 2.55
CA LEU A 124 9.66 -1.61 2.01
C LEU A 124 9.67 -1.66 0.46
N ASN A 125 10.44 -0.76 -0.16
CA ASN A 125 10.63 -0.73 -1.62
C ASN A 125 11.33 -2.01 -2.11
N GLY A 126 12.32 -2.53 -1.35
CA GLY A 126 12.97 -3.80 -1.66
C GLY A 126 12.03 -5.01 -1.62
N LEU A 127 10.93 -4.91 -0.86
CA LEU A 127 9.84 -5.89 -0.84
C LEU A 127 8.74 -5.59 -1.88
N GLY A 128 8.92 -4.53 -2.68
CA GLY A 128 8.01 -4.02 -3.71
C GLY A 128 6.65 -3.58 -3.18
N THR A 129 6.66 -2.95 -2.01
CA THR A 129 5.52 -2.24 -1.42
C THR A 129 5.90 -0.78 -1.23
N HIS A 130 4.94 0.13 -1.41
CA HIS A 130 5.16 1.57 -1.34
C HIS A 130 4.13 2.23 -0.44
N VAL A 131 4.36 3.52 -0.16
CA VAL A 131 3.55 4.33 0.74
C VAL A 131 2.86 5.45 -0.04
N PHE A 132 1.58 5.68 0.23
CA PHE A 132 0.82 6.83 -0.26
C PHE A 132 0.38 7.70 0.95
N PRO A 133 0.42 9.05 0.88
CA PRO A 133 0.53 9.92 -0.32
C PRO A 133 1.94 10.29 -0.78
N GLY A 134 2.99 9.78 -0.14
CA GLY A 134 4.36 10.11 -0.53
C GLY A 134 5.33 9.02 -0.13
N PRO A 135 6.58 9.08 -0.61
CA PRO A 135 7.54 7.98 -0.49
C PRO A 135 8.02 7.73 0.94
N ARG A 136 7.69 8.63 1.89
CA ARG A 136 8.15 8.54 3.28
C ARG A 136 7.03 8.05 4.19
N ILE A 137 7.37 7.14 5.10
CA ILE A 137 6.45 6.71 6.14
C ILE A 137 6.29 7.89 7.12
N PRO A 138 5.07 8.43 7.32
CA PRO A 138 4.87 9.56 8.22
C PRO A 138 5.19 9.19 9.67
N THR A 139 5.61 10.13 10.51
CA THR A 139 5.92 9.85 11.91
C THR A 139 4.66 9.82 12.78
N GLY A 140 4.70 9.06 13.87
CA GLY A 140 3.61 8.97 14.84
C GLY A 140 2.47 8.07 14.39
N ARG A 141 1.27 8.32 14.91
CA ARG A 141 0.08 7.46 14.73
C ARG A 141 -0.73 7.77 13.47
N ALA A 142 -0.11 8.42 12.50
CA ALA A 142 -0.71 8.70 11.21
C ALA A 142 -1.11 7.38 10.52
N MET A 143 -2.29 7.35 9.91
CA MET A 143 -2.67 6.25 9.01
C MET A 143 -2.07 6.51 7.64
N THR A 144 -1.48 5.49 7.06
CA THR A 144 -0.90 5.52 5.72
C THR A 144 -1.48 4.39 4.89
N VAL A 145 -1.44 4.55 3.57
CA VAL A 145 -1.83 3.48 2.65
C VAL A 145 -0.55 2.80 2.15
N LEU A 146 -0.44 1.51 2.39
CA LEU A 146 0.54 0.66 1.73
C LEU A 146 -0.07 0.09 0.46
N TYR A 147 0.71 0.06 -0.62
CA TYR A 147 0.27 -0.53 -1.88
C TYR A 147 1.38 -1.33 -2.55
N GLU A 148 0.99 -2.38 -3.25
CA GLU A 148 1.84 -3.19 -4.12
C GLU A 148 2.18 -2.42 -5.39
N GLU A 149 3.46 -2.32 -5.74
CA GLU A 149 3.92 -1.53 -6.91
C GLU A 149 3.33 -1.99 -8.24
N ASP A 150 3.32 -3.31 -8.46
CA ASP A 150 3.00 -3.92 -9.75
C ASP A 150 1.48 -3.99 -10.02
N ALA A 151 0.64 -3.70 -9.01
CA ALA A 151 -0.80 -3.68 -9.17
C ALA A 151 -1.26 -2.43 -9.93
N LEU A 152 -2.29 -2.56 -10.79
CA LEU A 152 -2.88 -1.43 -11.53
C LEU A 152 -3.23 -0.26 -10.60
N LEU A 153 -3.85 -0.56 -9.45
CA LEU A 153 -4.19 0.45 -8.45
C LEU A 153 -2.96 1.01 -7.74
N GLY A 154 -1.90 0.22 -7.58
CA GLY A 154 -0.62 0.70 -7.06
C GLY A 154 0.06 1.69 -8.00
N ARG A 155 0.11 1.38 -9.30
CA ARG A 155 0.59 2.28 -10.35
C ARG A 155 -0.19 3.59 -10.37
N LEU A 156 -1.53 3.53 -10.21
CA LEU A 156 -2.36 4.73 -10.09
C LEU A 156 -1.98 5.58 -8.87
N LEU A 157 -1.84 4.97 -7.70
CA LEU A 157 -1.45 5.69 -6.47
C LEU A 157 -0.04 6.29 -6.59
N ALA A 158 0.90 5.59 -7.21
CA ALA A 158 2.25 6.09 -7.47
C ALA A 158 2.22 7.33 -8.39
N ALA A 159 1.51 7.26 -9.51
CA ALA A 159 1.35 8.38 -10.43
C ALA A 159 0.69 9.60 -9.75
N LEU A 160 -0.34 9.37 -8.92
CA LEU A 160 -0.99 10.43 -8.14
C LEU A 160 -0.04 11.09 -7.13
N ALA A 161 0.79 10.31 -6.45
CA ALA A 161 1.79 10.82 -5.50
C ALA A 161 2.91 11.61 -6.22
N ALA A 162 3.27 11.21 -7.44
CA ALA A 162 4.24 11.89 -8.28
C ALA A 162 3.67 13.14 -8.99
N GLY A 163 2.35 13.32 -9.01
CA GLY A 163 1.68 14.39 -9.74
C GLY A 163 1.69 14.17 -11.26
N GLU A 164 1.79 12.91 -11.69
CA GLU A 164 1.81 12.50 -13.08
C GLU A 164 0.39 12.44 -13.67
N ASP A 165 0.32 12.39 -15.00
CA ASP A 165 -0.93 12.13 -15.71
C ASP A 165 -1.38 10.68 -15.47
N VAL A 166 -2.67 10.52 -15.17
CA VAL A 166 -3.29 9.25 -14.79
C VAL A 166 -4.33 8.79 -15.80
N ASP A 167 -4.62 9.57 -16.83
CA ASP A 167 -5.74 9.30 -17.76
C ASP A 167 -5.62 7.91 -18.40
N THR A 168 -4.41 7.51 -18.81
CA THR A 168 -4.16 6.17 -19.36
C THR A 168 -4.44 5.05 -18.35
N LEU A 169 -4.09 5.25 -17.07
CA LEU A 169 -4.35 4.27 -16.01
C LEU A 169 -5.83 4.20 -15.66
N VAL A 170 -6.53 5.33 -15.71
CA VAL A 170 -7.98 5.40 -15.48
C VAL A 170 -8.72 4.64 -16.57
N ASP A 171 -8.33 4.80 -17.83
CA ASP A 171 -8.91 4.06 -18.96
C ASP A 171 -8.62 2.56 -18.86
N GLU A 172 -7.39 2.18 -18.49
CA GLU A 172 -7.00 0.79 -18.27
C GLU A 172 -7.82 0.13 -17.15
N ILE A 173 -7.99 0.82 -16.01
CA ILE A 173 -8.81 0.33 -14.90
C ILE A 173 -10.28 0.24 -15.29
N THR A 174 -10.81 1.24 -15.99
CA THR A 174 -12.22 1.24 -16.43
C THR A 174 -12.49 0.08 -17.38
N THR A 175 -11.55 -0.22 -18.27
CA THR A 175 -11.64 -1.34 -19.21
C THR A 175 -11.50 -2.68 -18.50
N ALA A 176 -10.60 -2.80 -17.52
CA ALA A 176 -10.40 -4.03 -16.77
C ALA A 176 -11.56 -4.35 -15.81
N ALA A 177 -12.27 -3.32 -15.33
CA ALA A 177 -13.37 -3.43 -14.36
C ALA A 177 -14.78 -3.46 -14.98
N GLY A 178 -14.90 -3.33 -16.31
CA GLY A 178 -16.15 -3.38 -17.07
C GLY A 178 -16.39 -4.74 -17.71
#